data_AF-A0A450Y6N2-F1
#
_entry.id   AF-A0A450Y6N2-F1
#
_cell.length_a   1.000
_cell.length_b   1.000
_cell.length_c   1.000
_cell.angle_alpha   90.00
_cell.angle_beta   90.00
_cell.angle_gamma   90.00
#
_symmetry.space_group_name_H-M   'P 1'
#
loop_
_entity.id
_entity.type
_entity.pdbx_description
1 polymer ?
#
loop_
_entity_poly.entity_id
_entity_poly.type
_entity_poly.pdbx_seq_one_letter_code
_entity_poly.pdbx_strand_id
1 'polypeptide(L)'
;MTKKARIKVPKKVKAGEVFLVKSLFPHPMESGRRKDKKTGKLIPRKMIERIEATFGGKPVLKADLHHAMSANPYLAFYCRAETSGELAITWFEDSGEKTTLSQAVEVG
;
A
#
# COMPACT_ATOMS: atom_id res chain seq x y z
N MET A 1 -7.94 -6.98 17.73
CA MET A 1 -6.64 -7.25 17.08
C MET A 1 -6.54 -6.44 15.79
N THR A 2 -5.78 -5.34 15.78
CA THR A 2 -5.55 -4.54 14.57
C THR A 2 -4.77 -5.39 13.57
N LYS A 3 -5.37 -5.71 12.41
CA LYS A 3 -4.67 -6.46 11.37
C LYS A 3 -3.45 -5.65 10.92
N LYS A 4 -2.29 -6.30 10.75
CA LYS A 4 -1.05 -5.65 10.28
C LYS A 4 -1.05 -5.53 8.76
N ALA A 5 -0.38 -4.50 8.23
CA ALA A 5 -0.09 -4.37 6.80
C ALA A 5 0.64 -5.62 6.27
N ARG A 6 0.40 -5.97 5.00
CA ARG A 6 0.98 -7.16 4.37
C ARG A 6 1.49 -6.82 2.99
N ILE A 7 2.71 -7.28 2.69
CA ILE A 7 3.27 -7.35 1.35
C ILE A 7 3.51 -8.82 1.03
N LYS A 8 3.22 -9.20 -0.21
CA LYS A 8 3.54 -10.50 -0.78
C LYS A 8 4.27 -10.28 -2.10
N VAL A 9 5.52 -10.72 -2.12
CA VAL A 9 6.42 -10.75 -3.28
C VAL A 9 7.18 -12.09 -3.27
N PRO A 10 7.63 -12.62 -4.42
CA PRO A 10 8.56 -13.73 -4.44
C PRO A 10 9.86 -13.37 -3.69
N LYS A 11 10.41 -14.32 -2.93
CA LYS A 11 11.71 -14.12 -2.26
C LYS A 11 12.88 -14.12 -3.26
N LYS A 12 12.73 -14.87 -4.36
CA LYS A 12 13.73 -15.06 -5.41
C LYS A 12 13.06 -14.89 -6.77
N VAL A 13 13.74 -14.22 -7.69
CA VAL A 13 13.34 -14.02 -9.09
C VAL A 13 14.59 -14.09 -9.98
N LYS A 14 14.44 -14.37 -11.27
CA LYS A 14 15.54 -14.28 -12.23
C LYS A 14 15.79 -12.83 -12.63
N ALA A 15 17.01 -12.54 -13.07
CA ALA A 15 17.33 -11.21 -13.62
C ALA A 15 16.42 -10.91 -14.83
N GLY A 16 15.80 -9.74 -14.82
CA GLY A 16 14.87 -9.30 -15.86
C GLY A 16 13.48 -9.95 -15.79
N GLU A 17 13.22 -10.83 -14.81
CA GLU A 17 11.91 -11.46 -14.62
C GLU A 17 10.87 -10.44 -14.11
N VAL A 18 9.69 -10.48 -14.71
CA VAL A 18 8.52 -9.71 -14.26
C VAL A 18 7.79 -10.50 -13.17
N PHE A 19 7.67 -9.92 -11.99
CA PHE A 19 7.00 -10.55 -10.85
C PHE A 19 5.87 -9.69 -10.28
N LEU A 20 4.89 -10.36 -9.68
CA LEU A 20 3.72 -9.72 -9.11
C LEU A 20 3.97 -9.32 -7.65
N VAL A 21 3.82 -8.03 -7.39
CA VAL A 21 3.78 -7.46 -6.05
C VAL A 21 2.31 -7.33 -5.63
N LYS A 22 1.98 -7.78 -4.41
CA LYS A 22 0.67 -7.59 -3.80
C LYS A 22 0.81 -6.92 -2.45
N SER A 23 0.00 -5.92 -2.20
CA SER A 23 -0.03 -5.19 -0.93
C SER A 23 -1.45 -5.10 -0.40
N LEU A 24 -1.60 -5.20 0.92
CA LEU A 24 -2.87 -5.07 1.63
C LEU A 24 -2.62 -4.26 2.90
N PHE A 25 -3.31 -3.13 3.03
CA PHE A 25 -3.18 -2.25 4.19
C PHE A 25 -4.48 -2.18 4.97
N PRO A 26 -4.58 -2.77 6.17
CA PRO A 26 -5.80 -2.75 6.97
C PRO A 26 -6.16 -1.33 7.42
N HIS A 27 -7.21 -0.78 6.83
CA HIS A 27 -7.60 0.62 7.04
C HIS A 27 -9.09 0.82 6.70
N PRO A 28 -9.85 1.62 7.46
CA PRO A 28 -11.28 1.80 7.24
C PRO A 28 -11.64 2.53 5.94
N MET A 29 -10.75 3.38 5.42
CA MET A 29 -11.01 4.24 4.25
C MET A 29 -12.32 5.03 4.40
N GLU A 30 -12.49 5.72 5.54
CA GLU A 30 -13.67 6.52 5.82
C GLU A 30 -13.68 7.77 4.93
N SER A 31 -14.63 7.81 3.99
CA SER A 31 -14.76 8.90 3.01
C SER A 31 -15.16 10.24 3.61
N GLY A 32 -15.70 10.24 4.83
CA GLY A 32 -16.28 11.42 5.48
C GLY A 32 -17.75 11.67 5.13
N ARG A 33 -18.36 10.83 4.28
CA ARG A 33 -19.75 10.97 3.82
C ARG A 33 -20.75 10.20 4.68
N ARG A 34 -20.28 9.25 5.49
CA ARG A 34 -21.14 8.43 6.35
C ARG A 34 -21.58 9.23 7.57
N LYS A 35 -22.85 9.08 7.95
CA LYS A 35 -23.38 9.64 9.20
C LYS A 35 -23.27 8.63 10.33
N ASP A 36 -22.88 9.10 11.51
CA ASP A 36 -22.96 8.33 12.74
C ASP A 36 -24.43 8.08 13.12
N LYS A 37 -24.78 6.83 13.41
CA LYS A 37 -26.17 6.44 13.65
C LYS A 37 -26.75 7.00 14.95
N LYS A 38 -25.91 7.31 15.93
CA LYS A 38 -26.35 7.78 17.26
C LYS A 38 -26.49 9.30 17.30
N THR A 39 -25.58 10.00 16.66
CA THR A 39 -25.48 11.47 16.71
C THR A 39 -25.99 12.17 15.45
N GLY A 40 -26.15 11.44 14.33
CA GLY A 40 -26.56 11.99 13.04
C GLY A 40 -25.50 12.85 12.33
N LYS A 41 -24.34 13.07 12.96
CA LYS A 41 -23.23 13.88 12.43
C LYS A 41 -22.42 13.11 11.40
N LEU A 42 -21.74 13.83 10.49
CA LEU A 42 -20.77 13.22 9.58
C LEU A 42 -19.58 12.67 10.38
N ILE A 43 -19.16 11.46 10.02
CA ILE A 43 -17.95 10.85 10.56
C ILE A 43 -16.76 11.55 9.90
N PRO A 44 -15.73 11.96 10.67
CA PRO A 44 -14.54 12.56 10.07
C PRO A 44 -13.89 11.65 9.04
N ARG A 45 -13.41 12.25 7.96
CA ARG A 45 -12.65 11.54 6.94
C ARG A 45 -11.39 10.94 7.56
N LYS A 46 -11.06 9.71 7.18
CA LYS A 46 -9.82 9.03 7.51
C LYS A 46 -9.46 8.09 6.37
N MET A 47 -8.49 8.46 5.55
CA MET A 47 -8.20 7.79 4.28
C MET A 47 -6.70 7.71 4.00
N ILE A 48 -6.26 6.60 3.40
CA ILE A 48 -4.98 6.57 2.71
C ILE A 48 -5.12 7.38 1.42
N GLU A 49 -4.39 8.48 1.31
CA GLU A 49 -4.43 9.37 0.15
C GLU A 49 -3.39 9.02 -0.91
N ARG A 50 -2.31 8.33 -0.52
CA ARG A 50 -1.24 7.98 -1.44
C ARG A 50 -0.57 6.67 -1.07
N ILE A 51 -0.15 5.94 -2.09
CA ILE A 51 0.71 4.76 -1.97
C ILE A 51 1.93 4.97 -2.87
N GLU A 52 3.12 4.80 -2.30
CA GLU A 52 4.37 4.81 -3.05
C GLU A 52 5.08 3.48 -2.85
N ALA A 53 5.63 2.93 -3.92
CA ALA A 53 6.48 1.75 -3.87
C ALA A 53 7.83 2.06 -4.52
N THR A 54 8.89 1.57 -3.89
CA THR A 54 10.26 1.66 -4.40
C THR A 54 10.91 0.28 -4.42
N PHE A 55 11.86 0.08 -5.32
CA PHE A 55 12.70 -1.11 -5.39
C PHE A 55 14.17 -0.69 -5.45
N GLY A 56 14.98 -1.13 -4.49
CA GLY A 56 16.38 -0.69 -4.37
C GLY A 56 16.51 0.84 -4.28
N GLY A 57 15.54 1.50 -3.63
CA GLY A 57 15.47 2.96 -3.50
C GLY A 57 14.92 3.70 -4.73
N LYS A 58 14.68 3.03 -5.86
CA LYS A 58 14.12 3.65 -7.07
C LYS A 58 12.59 3.54 -7.09
N PRO A 59 11.86 4.60 -7.48
CA PRO A 59 10.40 4.55 -7.55
C PRO A 59 9.93 3.54 -8.61
N VAL A 60 8.98 2.67 -8.23
CA VAL A 60 8.34 1.71 -9.15
C VAL A 60 6.85 2.00 -9.34
N LEU A 61 6.20 2.57 -8.33
CA LEU A 61 4.80 2.97 -8.41
C LEU A 61 4.53 4.16 -7.49
N LYS A 62 3.68 5.06 -7.97
CA LYS A 62 3.02 6.10 -7.18
C LYS A 62 1.56 6.12 -7.58
N ALA A 63 0.67 6.03 -6.59
CA ALA A 63 -0.77 6.05 -6.81
C ALA A 63 -1.42 6.99 -5.82
N ASP A 64 -2.22 7.93 -6.34
CA ASP A 64 -3.10 8.77 -5.55
C ASP A 64 -4.46 8.06 -5.39
N LEU A 65 -4.92 7.98 -4.16
CA LEU A 65 -6.15 7.29 -3.77
C LEU A 65 -7.23 8.33 -3.49
N HIS A 66 -8.46 8.00 -3.87
CA HIS A 66 -9.62 8.89 -3.71
C HIS A 66 -10.79 8.18 -3.04
N HIS A 67 -11.87 8.92 -2.80
CA HIS A 67 -13.03 8.53 -2.00
C HIS A 67 -13.74 7.23 -2.39
N ALA A 68 -13.53 6.73 -3.61
CA ALA A 68 -14.14 5.49 -4.08
C ALA A 68 -13.36 4.22 -3.67
N MET A 69 -12.26 4.37 -2.93
CA MET A 69 -11.47 3.23 -2.46
C MET A 69 -12.15 2.47 -1.33
N SER A 70 -12.21 1.16 -1.46
CA SER A 70 -12.77 0.28 -0.45
C SER A 70 -11.86 0.17 0.78
N ALA A 71 -12.47 -0.17 1.92
CA ALA A 71 -11.74 -0.50 3.13
C ALA A 71 -10.72 -1.64 2.89
N ASN A 72 -9.61 -1.59 3.60
CA ASN A 72 -8.44 -2.46 3.42
C ASN A 72 -7.87 -2.37 2.00
N PRO A 73 -7.37 -1.19 1.56
CA PRO A 73 -6.88 -1.00 0.21
C PRO A 73 -5.88 -2.09 -0.17
N TYR A 74 -6.21 -2.76 -1.27
CA TYR A 74 -5.39 -3.78 -1.90
C TYR A 74 -4.84 -3.22 -3.20
N LEU A 75 -3.54 -3.36 -3.41
CA LEU A 75 -2.87 -2.97 -4.64
C LEU A 75 -2.04 -4.14 -5.16
N ALA A 76 -2.13 -4.39 -6.47
CA ALA A 76 -1.29 -5.36 -7.15
C ALA A 76 -0.71 -4.74 -8.42
N PHE A 77 0.59 -4.90 -8.60
CA PHE A 77 1.32 -4.35 -9.73
C PHE A 77 2.51 -5.25 -10.06
N TYR A 78 2.98 -5.15 -11.29
CA TYR A 78 4.15 -5.87 -11.75
C TYR A 78 5.41 -5.03 -11.56
N CYS A 79 6.49 -5.69 -11.15
CA CYS A 79 7.82 -5.11 -11.04
C CYS A 79 8.80 -6.00 -11.79
N ARG A 80 9.89 -5.43 -12.29
CA ARG A 80 11.02 -6.14 -12.90
C ARG A 80 12.29 -5.73 -12.19
N ALA A 81 13.12 -6.70 -11.82
CA ALA A 81 14.39 -6.46 -11.14
C ALA A 81 15.54 -7.09 -11.91
N GLU A 82 16.60 -6.31 -12.14
CA GLU A 82 17.87 -6.80 -12.72
C GLU A 82 18.84 -7.28 -11.64
N THR A 83 18.71 -6.76 -10.43
CA THR A 83 19.58 -7.04 -9.28
C THR A 83 18.77 -7.21 -8.01
N SER A 84 19.30 -7.94 -7.02
CA SER A 84 18.70 -8.05 -5.70
C SER A 84 18.46 -6.66 -5.09
N GLY A 85 17.40 -6.53 -4.30
CA GLY A 85 17.04 -5.25 -3.71
C GLY A 85 15.91 -5.36 -2.70
N GLU A 86 15.66 -4.25 -2.02
CA GLU A 86 14.52 -4.13 -1.12
C GLU A 86 13.33 -3.50 -1.85
N LEU A 87 12.19 -4.16 -1.80
CA LEU A 87 10.90 -3.59 -2.14
C LEU A 87 10.33 -2.91 -0.89
N ALA A 88 10.16 -1.59 -0.93
CA ALA A 88 9.49 -0.83 0.13
C ALA A 88 8.17 -0.27 -0.38
N ILE A 89 7.10 -0.39 0.42
CA ILE A 89 5.80 0.25 0.14
C ILE A 89 5.43 1.15 1.32
N THR A 90 5.08 2.39 1.01
CA THR A 90 4.65 3.40 1.97
C THR A 90 3.20 3.82 1.68
N TRP A 91 2.37 3.77 2.73
CA TRP A 91 1.01 4.28 2.72
C TRP A 91 0.97 5.60 3.49
N PHE A 92 0.40 6.63 2.87
CA PHE A 92 0.25 7.97 3.45
C PHE A 92 -1.22 8.20 3.78
N GLU A 93 -1.51 8.48 5.04
CA GLU A 93 -2.84 8.82 5.52
C GLU A 93 -3.05 10.35 5.53
N ASP A 94 -4.29 10.79 5.34
CA ASP A 94 -4.68 12.21 5.38
C ASP A 94 -4.50 12.87 6.76
N SER A 95 -4.30 12.09 7.82
CA SER A 95 -3.87 12.58 9.13
C SER A 95 -2.39 13.01 9.20
N GLY A 96 -1.61 12.70 8.16
CA GLY A 96 -0.15 12.84 8.13
C GLY A 96 0.61 11.60 8.62
N GLU A 97 -0.09 10.57 9.11
CA GLU A 97 0.53 9.29 9.46
C GLU A 97 1.06 8.59 8.21
N LYS A 98 2.25 7.99 8.33
CA LYS A 98 2.85 7.16 7.27
C LYS A 98 3.24 5.81 7.84
N THR A 99 2.95 4.76 7.09
CA THR A 99 3.41 3.40 7.41
C THR A 99 4.24 2.87 6.25
N THR A 100 5.41 2.32 6.54
CA THR A 100 6.25 1.65 5.55
C THR A 100 6.41 0.18 5.91
N LEU A 101 6.33 -0.69 4.91
CA LEU A 101 6.73 -2.09 5.03
C LEU A 101 7.70 -2.43 3.90
N SER A 102 8.76 -3.15 4.26
CA SER A 102 9.83 -3.54 3.33
C SER A 102 9.98 -5.06 3.25
N GLN A 103 10.41 -5.55 2.08
CA GLN A 103 10.72 -6.95 1.86
C GLN A 103 11.88 -7.09 0.88
N ALA A 104 12.89 -7.89 1.26
CA ALA A 104 14.00 -8.22 0.37
C ALA A 104 13.56 -9.17 -0.75
N VAL A 105 14.06 -8.92 -1.96
CA VAL A 105 13.93 -9.78 -3.13
C VAL A 105 15.32 -10.07 -3.65
N GLU A 106 15.67 -11.35 -3.72
CA GLU A 106 16.93 -11.82 -4.28
C GLU A 106 16.79 -12.09 -5.78
N VAL A 107 17.80 -11.67 -6.55
CA VAL A 107 17.93 -12.00 -7.97
C VAL A 107 19.05 -13.02 -8.14
N GLY A 108 18.74 -14.16 -8.76
CA GLY A 108 19.69 -15.26 -9.00
C GLY A 108 19.11 -16.40 -9.82
#